data_AF-A0A838FKS4-F1
#
_entry.id   AF-A0A838FKS4-F1
#
_cell.length_a   1.000
_cell.length_b   1.000
_cell.length_c   1.000
_cell.angle_alpha   90.00
_cell.angle_beta   90.00
_cell.angle_gamma   90.00
#
_symmetry.space_group_name_H-M   'P 1'
#
loop_
_entity.id
_entity.type
_entity.pdbx_description
1 polymer ?
#
loop_
_entity_poly.entity_id
_entity_poly.type
_entity_poly.pdbx_seq_one_letter_code
_entity_poly.pdbx_strand_id
1 'polypeptide(L)'
;MSEVPAPRQQPEVRKKKAAERRRRRERERVKRAERSTVAAPSTPDASEPGRRRVREGLVVSDKADKTITVRIDVTRRHRVYKKIVRESTKLRVHDELGEANAGDTVRVVESRPTSATKRWRLVEVTERVR
;
A
#
# COMPACT_ATOMS: atom_id res chain seq x y z
N MET A 1 46.87 -66.81 -7.58
CA MET A 1 46.81 -66.19 -6.23
C MET A 1 47.23 -64.75 -6.45
N SER A 2 46.36 -63.74 -6.40
CA SER A 2 45.64 -63.28 -5.21
C SER A 2 44.52 -62.32 -5.64
N GLU A 3 43.29 -62.61 -5.26
CA GLU A 3 42.13 -61.74 -5.46
C GLU A 3 42.10 -60.71 -4.33
N VAL A 4 42.24 -59.41 -4.66
CA VAL A 4 42.17 -58.32 -3.68
C VAL A 4 40.71 -57.87 -3.56
N PRO A 5 40.04 -58.00 -2.39
CA PRO A 5 38.64 -57.65 -2.27
C PRO A 5 38.45 -56.13 -2.17
N ALA A 6 37.45 -55.61 -2.89
CA ALA A 6 37.05 -54.20 -2.83
C ALA A 6 36.66 -53.78 -1.39
N PRO A 7 37.02 -52.56 -0.93
CA PRO A 7 36.77 -52.15 0.44
C PRO A 7 35.26 -52.02 0.68
N ARG A 8 34.70 -52.92 1.50
CA ARG A 8 33.33 -52.82 2.02
C ARG A 8 33.24 -51.55 2.84
N GLN A 9 32.71 -50.47 2.25
CA GLN A 9 32.39 -49.27 3.01
C GLN A 9 31.44 -49.66 4.14
N GLN A 10 31.92 -49.49 5.38
CA GLN A 10 31.21 -49.94 6.57
C GLN A 10 29.81 -49.31 6.63
N PRO A 11 28.77 -50.07 7.03
CA PRO A 11 27.37 -49.62 7.05
C PRO A 11 27.16 -48.32 7.84
N GLU A 12 28.04 -48.05 8.80
CA GLU A 12 28.07 -46.83 9.61
C GLU A 12 28.36 -45.55 8.80
N VAL A 13 29.20 -45.61 7.76
CA VAL A 13 29.46 -44.45 6.89
C VAL A 13 28.23 -44.11 6.05
N ARG A 14 27.45 -45.13 5.63
CA ARG A 14 26.17 -44.95 4.93
C ARG A 14 25.09 -44.37 5.86
N LYS A 15 24.99 -44.85 7.11
CA LYS A 15 24.10 -44.29 8.13
C LYS A 15 24.45 -42.83 8.47
N LYS A 16 25.73 -42.50 8.62
CA LYS A 16 26.21 -41.14 8.89
C LYS A 16 25.92 -40.18 7.73
N LYS A 17 26.16 -40.60 6.48
CA LYS A 17 25.77 -39.82 5.28
C LYS A 17 24.26 -39.67 5.13
N ALA A 18 23.48 -40.70 5.49
CA ALA A 18 22.01 -40.61 5.49
C ALA A 18 21.48 -39.64 6.56
N ALA A 19 22.06 -39.66 7.77
CA ALA A 19 21.74 -38.72 8.84
C ALA A 19 22.12 -37.28 8.49
N GLU A 20 23.27 -37.06 7.85
CA GLU A 20 23.71 -35.76 7.35
C GLU A 20 22.78 -35.21 6.27
N ARG A 21 22.36 -36.06 5.31
CA ARG A 21 21.36 -35.71 4.29
C ARG A 21 20.01 -35.33 4.92
N ARG A 22 19.58 -36.04 5.97
CA ARG A 22 18.34 -35.72 6.70
C ARG A 22 18.44 -34.38 7.43
N ARG A 23 19.54 -34.12 8.13
CA ARG A 23 19.82 -32.84 8.81
C ARG A 23 19.89 -31.67 7.84
N ARG A 24 20.50 -31.85 6.66
CA ARG A 24 20.55 -30.83 5.62
C ARG A 24 19.14 -30.49 5.10
N ARG A 25 18.32 -31.52 4.83
CA ARG A 25 16.93 -31.34 4.39
C ARG A 25 16.07 -30.62 5.43
N GLU A 26 16.26 -30.94 6.70
CA GLU A 26 15.55 -30.33 7.82
C GLU A 26 15.94 -28.85 7.99
N ARG A 27 17.24 -28.54 7.89
CA ARG A 27 17.75 -27.15 7.86
C ARG A 27 17.23 -26.36 6.67
N GLU A 28 17.19 -26.97 5.48
CA GLU A 28 16.62 -26.34 4.28
C GLU A 28 15.11 -26.11 4.41
N ARG A 29 14.38 -27.02 5.10
CA ARG A 29 12.95 -26.87 5.40
C ARG A 29 12.67 -25.73 6.38
N VAL A 30 13.43 -25.66 7.48
CA VAL A 30 13.31 -24.58 8.48
C VAL A 30 13.65 -23.25 7.84
N LYS A 31 14.76 -23.17 7.09
CA LYS A 31 15.16 -21.94 6.37
C LYS A 31 14.11 -21.50 5.33
N ARG A 32 13.40 -22.44 4.69
CA ARG A 32 12.32 -22.13 3.74
C ARG A 32 11.06 -21.63 4.47
N ALA A 33 10.73 -22.24 5.62
CA ALA A 33 9.62 -21.81 6.46
C ALA A 33 9.88 -20.42 7.06
N GLU A 34 11.08 -20.17 7.57
CA GLU A 34 11.50 -18.86 8.07
C GLU A 34 11.43 -17.80 6.96
N ARG A 35 11.90 -18.12 5.75
CA ARG A 35 11.82 -17.22 4.59
C ARG A 35 10.38 -16.96 4.13
N SER A 36 9.44 -17.85 4.46
CA SER A 36 8.01 -17.61 4.23
C SER A 36 7.33 -16.82 5.35
N THR A 37 7.82 -16.91 6.59
CA THR A 37 7.31 -16.12 7.72
C THR A 37 7.88 -14.71 7.77
N VAL A 38 9.05 -14.48 7.16
CA VAL A 38 9.49 -13.11 6.87
C VAL A 38 8.69 -12.62 5.67
N ALA A 39 7.49 -12.12 5.92
CA ALA A 39 6.77 -11.31 4.97
C ALA A 39 7.74 -10.25 4.43
N ALA A 40 7.95 -10.22 3.12
CA ALA A 40 8.62 -9.09 2.47
C ALA A 40 7.97 -7.79 2.99
N PRO A 41 8.72 -6.69 3.20
CA PRO A 41 8.09 -5.43 3.56
C PRO A 41 7.03 -5.15 2.50
N SER A 42 5.75 -5.20 2.90
CA SER A 42 4.63 -4.95 2.02
C SER A 42 4.75 -3.52 1.55
N THR A 43 5.40 -3.30 0.41
CA THR A 43 5.46 -1.99 -0.22
C THR A 43 4.02 -1.64 -0.56
N PRO A 44 3.40 -0.64 0.09
CA PRO A 44 2.01 -0.30 -0.17
C PRO A 44 1.96 0.53 -1.46
N ASP A 45 2.42 0.01 -2.59
CA ASP A 45 2.42 0.76 -3.84
C ASP A 45 2.34 -0.16 -5.07
N ALA A 46 1.12 -0.63 -5.33
CA ALA A 46 0.66 -0.92 -6.68
C ALA A 46 -0.88 -0.91 -6.64
N SER A 47 -1.47 0.10 -7.26
CA SER A 47 -2.91 0.31 -7.41
C SER A 47 -3.65 -0.98 -7.81
N GLU A 48 -4.24 -1.68 -6.84
CA GLU A 48 -5.20 -2.75 -7.14
C GLU A 48 -6.41 -2.16 -7.88
N PRO A 49 -6.83 -2.76 -9.03
CA PRO A 49 -8.03 -2.31 -9.73
C PRO A 49 -9.23 -2.42 -8.77
N GLY A 50 -9.89 -1.30 -8.49
CA GLY A 50 -11.02 -1.21 -7.56
C GLY A 50 -10.80 -0.31 -6.34
N ARG A 51 -9.56 0.16 -6.09
CA ARG A 51 -9.32 1.10 -4.99
C ARG A 51 -9.84 2.51 -5.33
N ARG A 52 -10.66 3.08 -4.45
CA ARG A 52 -11.22 4.44 -4.61
C ARG A 52 -10.12 5.48 -4.53
N ARG A 53 -10.19 6.52 -5.37
CA ARG A 53 -9.21 7.61 -5.35
C ARG A 53 -9.36 8.43 -4.08
N VAL A 54 -8.24 8.71 -3.41
CA VAL A 54 -8.16 9.58 -2.24
C VAL A 54 -7.41 10.84 -2.62
N ARG A 55 -7.87 12.00 -2.14
CA ARG A 55 -7.21 13.29 -2.35
C ARG A 55 -7.23 14.11 -1.07
N GLU A 56 -6.31 15.05 -0.96
CA GLU A 56 -6.22 16.00 0.13
C GLU A 56 -6.37 17.42 -0.42
N GLY A 57 -6.97 18.32 0.36
CA GLY A 57 -7.19 19.68 -0.07
C GLY A 57 -7.75 20.56 1.03
N LEU A 58 -7.87 21.85 0.72
CA LEU A 58 -8.32 22.87 1.67
C LEU A 58 -9.80 23.19 1.46
N VAL A 59 -10.55 23.35 2.55
CA VAL A 59 -11.97 23.73 2.50
C VAL A 59 -12.08 25.22 2.19
N VAL A 60 -12.65 25.55 1.03
CA VAL A 60 -12.88 26.95 0.60
C VAL A 60 -14.20 27.48 1.11
N SER A 61 -15.21 26.61 1.23
CA SER A 61 -16.54 27.02 1.69
C SER A 61 -17.32 25.85 2.25
N ASP A 62 -17.96 26.10 3.39
CA ASP A 62 -18.83 25.25 4.19
C ASP A 62 -20.29 25.78 4.23
N LYS A 63 -20.62 26.79 3.42
CA LYS A 63 -21.91 27.50 3.47
C LYS A 63 -23.14 26.67 3.07
N ALA A 64 -22.93 25.48 2.50
CA ALA A 64 -24.02 24.67 1.95
C ALA A 64 -24.31 23.48 2.86
N ASP A 65 -25.58 23.14 3.03
CA ASP A 65 -26.00 22.04 3.88
C ASP A 65 -25.34 20.73 3.47
N LYS A 66 -24.73 20.07 4.46
CA LYS A 66 -24.07 18.76 4.33
C LYS A 66 -23.04 18.71 3.19
N THR A 67 -22.52 19.86 2.77
CA THR A 67 -21.73 20.01 1.54
C THR A 67 -20.60 20.99 1.75
N ILE A 68 -19.37 20.49 1.65
CA ILE A 68 -18.18 21.34 1.66
C ILE A 68 -17.57 21.43 0.26
N THR A 69 -17.00 22.60 -0.05
CA THR A 69 -16.28 22.86 -1.29
C THR A 69 -14.80 22.81 -1.02
N VAL A 70 -14.13 21.78 -1.52
CA VAL A 70 -12.71 21.55 -1.30
C VAL A 70 -11.92 21.94 -2.54
N ARG A 71 -10.85 22.71 -2.36
CA ARG A 71 -9.88 23.02 -3.40
C ARG A 71 -8.70 22.05 -3.31
N ILE A 72 -8.38 21.45 -4.43
CA ILE A 72 -7.23 20.57 -4.58
C ILE A 72 -6.24 21.25 -5.50
N ASP A 73 -5.03 21.47 -4.99
CA ASP A 73 -3.92 22.04 -5.75
C ASP A 73 -3.01 20.91 -6.24
N VAL A 74 -2.88 20.79 -7.55
CA VAL A 74 -2.00 19.82 -8.21
C VAL A 74 -0.91 20.58 -8.92
N THR A 75 0.34 20.22 -8.61
CA THR A 75 1.50 20.77 -9.31
C THR A 75 1.88 19.82 -10.44
N ARG A 76 1.82 20.29 -11.69
CA ARG A 76 2.17 19.50 -12.86
C ARG A 76 3.23 20.21 -13.72
N ARG A 77 4.10 19.42 -14.33
CA ARG A 77 5.10 19.93 -15.27
C ARG A 77 4.45 20.07 -16.64
N HIS A 78 4.55 21.24 -17.25
CA HIS A 78 4.07 21.44 -18.62
C HIS A 78 4.86 20.52 -19.58
N ARG A 79 4.17 19.78 -20.46
CA ARG A 79 4.74 18.69 -21.27
C ARG A 79 5.92 19.14 -22.15
N VAL A 80 5.79 20.30 -22.80
CA VAL A 80 6.81 20.85 -23.72
C VAL A 80 7.82 21.71 -22.96
N TYR A 81 7.38 22.86 -22.44
CA TYR A 81 8.24 23.84 -21.78
C TYR A 81 8.85 23.41 -20.45
N LYS A 82 8.45 22.27 -19.87
CA LYS A 82 9.01 21.75 -18.62
C LYS A 82 8.87 22.68 -17.40
N LYS A 83 8.14 23.80 -17.51
CA LYS A 83 7.78 24.72 -16.41
C LYS A 83 6.84 24.03 -15.43
N ILE A 84 7.06 24.27 -14.14
CA ILE A 84 6.17 23.80 -13.08
C ILE A 84 4.96 24.74 -13.01
N VAL A 85 3.75 24.20 -13.24
CA VAL A 85 2.49 24.93 -13.21
C VAL A 85 1.61 24.36 -12.10
N ARG A 86 1.00 25.23 -11.30
CA ARG A 86 0.04 24.87 -10.26
C ARG A 86 -1.37 25.01 -10.82
N GLU A 87 -2.19 23.97 -10.64
CA GLU A 87 -3.59 23.97 -11.05
C GLU A 87 -4.49 23.60 -9.89
N SER A 88 -5.62 24.30 -9.82
CA SER A 88 -6.56 24.16 -8.72
C SER A 88 -7.89 23.64 -9.25
N THR A 89 -8.40 22.56 -8.68
CA THR A 89 -9.73 22.01 -8.99
C THR A 89 -10.60 22.06 -7.75
N LYS A 90 -11.85 22.50 -7.90
CA LYS A 90 -12.84 22.51 -6.81
C LYS A 90 -13.70 21.25 -6.87
N LEU A 91 -13.89 20.59 -5.72
CA LEU A 91 -14.74 19.42 -5.56
C LEU A 91 -15.88 19.71 -4.58
N ARG A 92 -17.07 19.18 -4.88
CA ARG A 92 -18.20 19.15 -3.95
C ARG A 92 -18.16 17.85 -3.17
N VAL A 93 -18.01 17.96 -1.86
CA VAL A 93 -17.82 16.82 -0.95
C VAL A 93 -19.04 16.70 -0.05
N HIS A 94 -19.47 15.47 0.18
CA HIS A 94 -20.54 15.13 1.10
C HIS A 94 -19.97 14.93 2.51
N ASP A 95 -20.52 15.69 3.46
CA ASP A 95 -20.26 15.59 4.89
C ASP A 95 -21.62 15.61 5.59
N GLU A 96 -21.97 14.55 6.32
CA GLU A 96 -23.30 14.42 6.94
C GLU A 96 -23.38 15.12 8.28
N LEU A 97 -22.26 15.18 9.00
CA LEU A 97 -22.16 15.66 10.37
C LEU A 97 -21.74 17.13 10.42
N GLY A 98 -21.18 17.67 9.33
CA GLY A 98 -20.76 19.07 9.25
C GLY A 98 -19.54 19.33 10.14
N GLU A 99 -18.59 18.40 10.14
CA GLU A 99 -17.42 18.44 11.03
C GLU A 99 -16.31 19.36 10.52
N ALA A 100 -16.28 19.66 9.23
CA ALA A 100 -15.24 20.45 8.59
C ALA A 100 -15.67 21.91 8.40
N ASN A 101 -14.81 22.84 8.82
CA ASN A 101 -15.02 24.27 8.68
C ASN A 101 -14.23 24.85 7.49
N ALA A 102 -14.58 26.07 7.07
CA ALA A 102 -13.79 26.79 6.09
C ALA A 102 -12.36 27.04 6.59
N GLY A 103 -11.37 26.72 5.77
CA GLY A 103 -9.94 26.82 6.09
C GLY A 103 -9.28 25.49 6.49
N ASP A 104 -10.06 24.46 6.85
CA ASP A 104 -9.51 23.18 7.28
C ASP A 104 -8.84 22.40 6.14
N THR A 105 -7.81 21.60 6.47
CA THR A 105 -7.21 20.62 5.55
C THR A 105 -7.91 19.28 5.72
N VAL A 106 -8.48 18.77 4.63
CA VAL A 106 -9.32 17.58 4.65
C VAL A 106 -8.86 16.52 3.67
N ARG A 107 -9.07 15.27 4.05
CA ARG A 107 -8.87 14.09 3.23
C ARG A 107 -10.21 13.59 2.72
N VAL A 108 -10.32 13.45 1.40
CA VAL A 108 -11.56 13.12 0.69
C VAL A 108 -11.38 11.87 -0.16
N VAL A 109 -12.42 11.04 -0.24
CA VAL A 109 -12.43 9.84 -1.07
C VAL A 109 -13.56 9.88 -2.07
N GLU A 110 -13.31 9.33 -3.25
CA GLU A 110 -14.33 9.13 -4.28
C GLU A 110 -15.47 8.25 -3.73
N SER A 111 -16.70 8.60 -4.05
CA SER A 111 -17.89 7.90 -3.60
C SER A 111 -18.88 7.69 -4.75
N ARG A 112 -19.92 6.90 -4.49
CA ARG A 112 -21.10 6.93 -5.35
C ARG A 112 -21.65 8.36 -5.44
N PRO A 113 -22.33 8.72 -6.54
CA PRO A 113 -23.06 9.98 -6.63
C PRO A 113 -24.06 10.13 -5.47
N THR A 114 -23.98 11.24 -4.74
CA THR A 114 -25.00 11.62 -3.75
C THR A 114 -25.96 12.68 -4.32
N SER A 115 -25.49 13.48 -5.27
CA SER A 115 -26.25 14.55 -5.96
C SER A 115 -25.71 14.72 -7.38
N ALA A 116 -26.17 15.71 -8.15
CA ALA A 116 -25.69 15.98 -9.51
C ALA A 116 -24.16 16.18 -9.56
N THR A 117 -23.59 16.97 -8.65
CA THR A 117 -22.16 17.34 -8.63
C THR A 117 -21.34 16.64 -7.54
N LYS A 118 -21.98 16.15 -6.47
CA LYS A 118 -21.29 15.53 -5.32
C LYS A 118 -20.88 14.08 -5.66
N ARG A 119 -19.57 13.85 -5.76
CA ARG A 119 -18.94 12.54 -6.07
C ARG A 119 -17.86 12.13 -5.05
N TRP A 120 -17.71 12.94 -4.01
CA TRP A 120 -16.66 12.80 -3.01
C TRP A 120 -17.28 12.82 -1.63
N ARG A 121 -16.71 12.06 -0.69
CA ARG A 121 -17.10 12.09 0.73
C ARG A 121 -15.91 12.49 1.60
N LEU A 122 -16.20 13.15 2.72
CA LEU A 122 -15.20 13.43 3.75
C LEU A 122 -14.76 12.11 4.41
N VAL A 123 -13.46 11.95 4.64
CA VAL A 123 -12.88 10.81 5.38
C VAL A 123 -12.37 11.27 6.73
N GLU A 124 -11.56 12.32 6.71
CA GLU A 124 -10.81 12.78 7.87
C GLU A 124 -10.51 14.28 7.71
N VAL A 125 -10.55 15.01 8.81
CA VAL A 125 -10.03 16.38 8.91
C VAL A 125 -8.62 16.29 9.48
N THR A 126 -7.62 16.50 8.63
CA THR A 126 -6.20 16.34 8.99
C THR A 126 -5.71 17.48 9.88
N GLU A 127 -6.06 18.71 9.52
CA GLU A 127 -5.63 19.91 10.24
C GLU A 127 -6.81 20.87 10.37
N ARG A 128 -7.09 21.27 11.61
CA ARG A 128 -8.10 22.28 11.91
C ARG A 128 -7.44 23.63 12.10
N VAL A 129 -7.99 24.66 11.48
CA VAL A 129 -7.54 26.03 11.72
C VAL A 129 -7.95 26.41 13.15
N ARG A 130 -6.96 26.82 13.95
CA ARG A 130 -7.13 27.22 15.35
C ARG A 130 -7.41 28.71 15.48
#